data_AF-A0A9E1P0W6-F1
#
_entry.id   AF-A0A9E1P0W6-F1
#
_cell.length_a   1.000
_cell.length_b   1.000
_cell.length_c   1.000
_cell.angle_alpha   90.00
_cell.angle_beta   90.00
_cell.angle_gamma   90.00
#
_symmetry.space_group_name_H-M   'P 1'
#
loop_
_entity.id
_entity.type
_entity.pdbx_description
1 polymer ?
#
loop_
_entity_poly.entity_id
_entity_poly.type
_entity_poly.pdbx_seq_one_letter_code
_entity_poly.pdbx_strand_id
1 'polypeptide(L)'
;MHKIQRVILPPVALTLMIMFSAFTVIHSSHACRQLYAELQVLEASRWYLQEDYSRLLLEHSTWASHHRVEQIARRELGMTAPAVTDMRVVTQ
;
A
#
# COMPACT_ATOMS: atom_id res chain seq x y z
N MET A 1 60.48 5.23 25.48
CA MET A 1 59.44 5.76 24.57
C MET A 1 58.61 4.68 23.83
N HIS A 2 59.19 3.58 23.31
CA HIS A 2 58.43 2.56 22.55
C HIS A 2 57.25 1.88 23.28
N LYS A 3 57.32 1.67 24.61
CA LYS A 3 56.22 1.06 25.38
C LYS A 3 54.97 1.93 25.43
N ILE A 4 55.14 3.25 25.53
CA ILE A 4 54.03 4.21 25.63
C ILE A 4 53.25 4.25 24.31
N GLN A 5 53.96 4.22 23.18
CA GLN A 5 53.34 4.24 21.86
C GLN A 5 52.47 3.00 21.58
N ARG A 6 52.86 1.82 22.09
CA ARG A 6 52.04 0.59 21.98
C ARG A 6 50.76 0.63 22.83
N VAL A 7 50.76 1.37 23.94
CA VAL A 7 49.59 1.46 24.85
C VAL A 7 48.55 2.48 24.35
N ILE A 8 48.98 3.53 23.66
CA ILE A 8 48.08 4.62 23.21
C ILE A 8 47.42 4.33 21.85
N LEU A 9 48.05 3.53 20.99
CA LEU A 9 47.51 3.18 19.67
C LEU A 9 46.10 2.54 19.70
N PRO A 10 45.81 1.53 20.54
CA PRO A 10 44.50 0.89 20.54
C PRO A 10 43.31 1.80 20.91
N PRO A 11 43.35 2.62 21.98
CA PRO A 11 42.22 3.50 22.32
C PRO A 11 42.01 4.60 21.29
N VAL A 12 43.08 5.11 20.66
CA VAL A 12 42.98 6.10 19.57
C VAL A 12 42.31 5.49 18.33
N ALA A 13 42.67 4.26 17.97
CA ALA A 13 42.01 3.55 16.87
C ALA A 13 40.51 3.33 17.14
N LEU A 14 40.16 2.94 18.37
CA LEU A 14 38.78 2.73 18.80
C LEU A 14 37.95 4.03 18.73
N THR A 15 38.50 5.15 19.19
CA THR A 15 37.83 6.46 19.13
C THR A 15 37.61 6.92 17.69
N LEU A 16 38.61 6.75 16.82
CA LEU A 16 38.46 7.06 15.40
C LEU A 16 37.38 6.18 14.74
N MET A 17 37.34 4.90 15.07
CA MET A 17 36.35 3.96 14.53
C MET A 17 34.92 4.33 14.98
N ILE A 18 34.75 4.75 16.24
CA ILE A 18 33.46 5.22 16.76
C ILE A 18 33.04 6.53 16.08
N MET A 19 33.96 7.48 15.89
CA MET A 19 33.66 8.72 15.16
C MET A 19 33.20 8.45 13.73
N PHE A 20 33.87 7.52 13.03
CA PHE A 20 33.50 7.15 11.67
C PHE A 20 32.12 6.48 11.61
N SER A 21 31.83 5.60 12.56
CA SER A 21 30.52 4.97 12.71
C SER A 21 29.42 6.02 12.94
N ALA A 22 29.65 6.98 13.84
CA ALA A 22 28.70 8.06 14.12
C ALA A 22 28.40 8.91 12.87
N PHE A 23 29.44 9.29 12.11
CA PHE A 23 29.26 10.00 10.84
C PHE A 23 28.45 9.19 9.82
N THR A 24 28.75 7.90 9.69
CA THR A 24 28.05 7.00 8.76
C THR A 24 26.56 6.90 9.11
N VAL A 25 26.25 6.78 10.39
CA VAL A 25 24.85 6.73 10.88
C VAL A 25 24.11 8.03 10.60
N ILE A 26 24.74 9.19 10.83
CA ILE A 26 24.14 10.51 10.54
C ILE A 26 23.83 10.64 9.05
N HIS A 27 24.78 10.24 8.19
CA HIS A 27 24.59 10.28 6.74
C HIS A 27 23.45 9.33 6.30
N SER A 28 23.40 8.12 6.87
CA SER A 28 22.32 7.16 6.62
C SER A 28 20.95 7.70 7.07
N SER A 29 20.88 8.38 8.22
CA SER A 29 19.64 9.00 8.70
C SER A 29 19.13 10.11 7.76
N HIS A 30 20.04 10.94 7.23
CA HIS A 30 19.67 11.97 6.25
C HIS A 30 19.14 11.35 4.95
N ALA A 31 19.83 10.35 4.41
CA ALA A 31 19.38 9.64 3.21
C ALA A 31 18.04 8.93 3.43
N CYS A 32 17.85 8.32 4.61
CA CYS A 32 16.60 7.66 5.00
C CYS A 32 15.41 8.64 4.98
N ARG A 33 15.56 9.84 5.56
CA ARG A 33 14.48 10.86 5.54
C ARG A 33 14.10 11.29 4.14
N GLN A 34 15.08 11.42 3.24
CA GLN A 34 14.83 11.83 1.85
C GLN A 34 14.11 10.72 1.07
N LEU A 35 14.55 9.46 1.22
CA LEU A 35 13.86 8.31 0.63
C LEU A 35 12.42 8.16 1.15
N TYR A 36 12.22 8.37 2.45
CA TYR A 36 10.88 8.32 3.05
C TYR A 36 9.96 9.44 2.54
N ALA A 37 10.48 10.64 2.33
CA ALA A 37 9.71 11.74 1.76
C ALA A 37 9.27 11.43 0.32
N GLU A 38 10.15 10.85 -0.49
CA GLU A 38 9.84 10.43 -1.86
C GLU A 38 8.80 9.30 -1.88
N LEU A 39 8.95 8.32 -0.98
CA LEU A 39 7.98 7.24 -0.80
C LEU A 39 6.59 7.78 -0.42
N GLN A 40 6.53 8.75 0.51
CA GLN A 40 5.27 9.38 0.94
C GLN A 40 4.57 10.13 -0.20
N VAL A 41 5.31 10.81 -1.08
CA VAL A 41 4.73 11.50 -2.25
C VAL A 41 4.13 10.50 -3.23
N LEU A 42 4.83 9.39 -3.49
CA LEU A 42 4.36 8.36 -4.38
C LEU A 42 3.13 7.63 -3.81
N GLU A 43 3.13 7.37 -2.50
CA GLU A 43 1.95 6.85 -1.80
C GLU A 43 0.79 7.84 -1.91
N ALA A 44 0.97 9.12 -1.55
CA ALA A 44 -0.09 10.12 -1.60
C ALA A 44 -0.77 10.19 -2.99
N SER A 45 0.02 10.06 -4.06
CA SER A 45 -0.51 9.99 -5.44
C SER A 45 -1.38 8.75 -5.67
N ARG A 46 -1.00 7.59 -5.09
CA ARG A 46 -1.84 6.37 -5.12
C ARG A 46 -3.12 6.53 -4.32
N TRP A 47 -3.07 7.17 -3.16
CA TRP A 47 -4.25 7.42 -2.32
C TRP A 47 -5.28 8.30 -3.04
N TYR A 48 -4.83 9.38 -3.69
CA TYR A 48 -5.71 10.25 -4.48
C TYR A 48 -6.43 9.50 -5.61
N LEU A 49 -5.68 8.69 -6.37
CA LEU A 49 -6.27 7.91 -7.47
C LEU A 49 -7.24 6.82 -6.96
N GLN A 50 -6.95 6.23 -5.80
CA GLN A 50 -7.82 5.21 -5.19
C GLN A 50 -9.14 5.83 -4.68
N GLU A 51 -9.11 7.07 -4.18
CA GLU A 51 -10.31 7.79 -3.76
C GLU A 51 -11.22 8.07 -4.95
N ASP A 52 -10.67 8.59 -6.05
CA ASP A 52 -11.41 8.80 -7.29
C ASP A 52 -11.97 7.50 -7.87
N TYR A 53 -11.18 6.43 -7.87
CA TYR A 53 -11.63 5.12 -8.34
C TYR A 53 -12.74 4.54 -7.47
N SER A 54 -12.66 4.73 -6.14
CA SER A 54 -13.70 4.31 -5.20
C SER A 54 -14.99 5.10 -5.42
N ARG A 55 -14.89 6.41 -5.67
CA ARG A 55 -16.03 7.28 -6.01
C ARG A 55 -16.66 6.86 -7.33
N LEU A 56 -15.87 6.62 -8.36
CA LEU A 56 -16.34 6.14 -9.66
C LEU A 56 -16.98 4.74 -9.55
N LEU A 57 -16.43 3.87 -8.70
CA LEU A 57 -16.97 2.54 -8.45
C LEU A 57 -18.30 2.61 -7.70
N LEU A 58 -18.47 3.56 -6.78
CA LEU A 58 -19.75 3.82 -6.12
C LEU A 58 -20.79 4.38 -7.11
N GLU A 59 -20.38 5.33 -7.96
CA GLU A 59 -21.18 5.82 -9.09
C GLU A 59 -21.57 4.69 -10.06
N HIS A 60 -20.70 3.71 -10.30
CA HIS A 60 -21.01 2.56 -11.15
C HIS A 60 -21.81 1.46 -10.45
N SER A 61 -21.57 1.22 -9.16
CA SER A 61 -22.25 0.18 -8.36
C SER A 61 -23.74 0.47 -8.18
N THR A 62 -24.12 1.75 -8.22
CA THR A 62 -25.53 2.17 -8.27
C THR A 62 -26.20 1.83 -9.61
N TRP A 63 -25.43 1.56 -10.67
CA TRP A 63 -25.94 1.21 -12.00
C TRP A 63 -25.68 -0.26 -12.41
N ALA A 64 -24.80 -0.99 -11.71
CA ALA A 64 -24.27 -2.26 -12.17
C ALA A 64 -24.93 -3.54 -11.59
N SER A 65 -25.60 -3.54 -10.44
CA SER A 65 -25.95 -4.83 -9.79
C SER A 65 -27.40 -5.31 -9.86
N HIS A 66 -28.39 -4.48 -10.21
CA HIS A 66 -29.79 -4.96 -10.28
C HIS A 66 -30.53 -4.49 -11.53
N HIS A 67 -30.54 -3.19 -11.79
CA HIS A 67 -31.46 -2.65 -12.80
C HIS A 67 -31.12 -3.05 -14.25
N ARG A 68 -29.84 -3.18 -14.60
CA ARG A 68 -29.43 -3.45 -16.00
C ARG A 68 -29.56 -4.93 -16.37
N VAL A 69 -29.22 -5.83 -15.45
CA VAL A 69 -29.40 -7.27 -15.63
C VAL A 69 -30.89 -7.61 -15.66
N GLU A 70 -31.69 -7.02 -14.76
CA GLU A 70 -33.14 -7.23 -14.74
C GLU A 70 -33.85 -6.64 -15.96
N GLN A 71 -33.46 -5.45 -16.44
CA GLN A 71 -34.03 -4.89 -17.68
C GLN A 71 -33.70 -5.73 -18.91
N ILE A 72 -32.46 -6.20 -19.06
CA ILE A 72 -32.06 -7.03 -20.21
C ILE A 72 -32.77 -8.40 -20.13
N ALA A 73 -32.82 -9.03 -18.96
CA ALA A 73 -33.52 -10.31 -18.77
C ALA A 73 -35.04 -10.19 -19.02
N ARG A 74 -35.66 -9.07 -18.62
CA ARG A 74 -37.09 -8.85 -18.78
C ARG A 74 -37.48 -8.38 -20.18
N ARG A 75 -36.62 -7.61 -20.86
CA ARG A 75 -36.91 -7.07 -22.21
C ARG A 75 -36.42 -7.95 -23.35
N GLU A 76 -35.23 -8.53 -23.28
CA GLU A 76 -34.68 -9.36 -24.37
C GLU A 76 -34.98 -10.85 -24.21
N LEU A 77 -35.06 -11.35 -22.96
CA LEU A 77 -35.30 -12.78 -22.68
C LEU A 77 -36.74 -13.09 -22.25
N GLY A 78 -37.60 -12.07 -22.12
CA GLY A 78 -39.02 -12.24 -21.75
C GLY A 78 -39.23 -12.84 -20.36
N MET A 79 -38.23 -12.80 -19.48
CA MET A 79 -38.31 -13.42 -18.15
C MET A 79 -39.26 -12.63 -17.25
N THR A 80 -40.24 -13.33 -16.69
CA THR A 80 -41.15 -12.83 -15.65
C THR A 80 -40.85 -13.59 -14.36
N ALA A 81 -40.86 -12.91 -13.20
CA ALA A 81 -40.61 -13.57 -11.92
C ALA A 81 -41.65 -14.69 -11.70
N PRO A 82 -41.23 -15.96 -11.52
CA PRO A 82 -42.15 -17.07 -11.38
C PRO A 82 -42.94 -16.96 -10.08
N ALA A 83 -44.24 -17.26 -10.16
CA ALA A 83 -45.09 -17.38 -8.97
C ALA A 83 -44.55 -18.47 -8.04
N VAL A 84 -44.71 -18.26 -6.74
CA VAL A 84 -44.17 -19.08 -5.62
C VAL A 84 -44.52 -20.58 -5.71
N THR A 85 -45.42 -20.94 -6.61
CA THR A 85 -45.95 -22.29 -6.84
C THR A 85 -45.00 -23.21 -7.62
N ASP A 86 -43.93 -22.70 -8.26
CA ASP A 86 -43.01 -23.52 -9.08
C ASP A 86 -41.54 -23.43 -8.64
N MET A 87 -41.27 -22.96 -7.42
CA MET A 87 -39.92 -22.98 -6.85
C MET A 87 -39.56 -24.38 -6.35
N ARG A 88 -38.71 -25.08 -7.10
CA ARG A 88 -38.08 -26.33 -6.65
C ARG A 88 -36.67 -26.05 -6.15
N VAL A 89 -36.52 -25.95 -4.84
CA VAL A 89 -35.22 -25.76 -4.18
C VAL A 89 -34.42 -27.06 -4.30
N VAL A 90 -33.34 -27.06 -5.07
CA VAL A 90 -32.39 -28.17 -5.09
C VAL A 90 -31.33 -27.87 -4.03
N THR A 91 -31.52 -28.46 -2.86
CA THR A 91 -30.51 -28.52 -1.80
C THR A 91 -29.37 -29.44 -2.26
N GLN A 92 -28.14 -28.92 -2.23
CA GLN A 92 -26.93 -29.74 -2.16
C GLN A 92 -26.26 -29.47 -0.81
#